data_AF-A0A6A6E2T5-F1
#
_entry.id   AF-A0A6A6E2T5-F1
#
_cell.length_a   1.000
_cell.length_b   1.000
_cell.length_c   1.000
_cell.angle_alpha   90.00
_cell.angle_beta   90.00
_cell.angle_gamma   90.00
#
_symmetry.space_group_name_H-M   'P 1'
#
loop_
_entity.id
_entity.type
_entity.pdbx_description
1 polymer ?
#
loop_
_entity_poly.entity_id
_entity_poly.type
_entity_poly.pdbx_seq_one_letter_code
_entity_poly.pdbx_strand_id
1 'polypeptide(L)'
;MRLLQRRDTGESSLTKDFVRDEVIPLYAILSHTWEDSQEVTFRDLMDGTGKSKTGYDKIRFCRQQAERDGLQYFWVDTCCVN
;
A
#
# COMPACT_ATOMS: atom_id res chain seq x y z
N MET A 1 7.93 4.94 4.13
CA MET A 1 6.48 5.01 4.37
C MET A 1 5.89 5.69 3.13
N ARG A 2 5.00 5.03 2.36
CA ARG A 2 4.44 5.54 1.08
C ARG A 2 2.92 5.38 1.05
N LEU A 3 2.22 6.38 0.50
CA LEU A 3 0.77 6.37 0.34
C LEU A 3 0.37 5.70 -0.99
N LEU A 4 -0.58 4.76 -0.93
CA LEU A 4 -1.11 4.08 -2.11
C LEU A 4 -2.55 4.52 -2.37
N GLN A 5 -2.89 4.68 -3.64
CA GLN A 5 -4.25 4.90 -4.12
C GLN A 5 -4.87 3.58 -4.59
N ARG A 6 -6.06 3.28 -4.08
CA ARG A 6 -6.92 2.20 -4.56
C ARG A 6 -7.60 2.62 -5.87
N ARG A 7 -7.52 1.78 -6.91
CA ARG A 7 -8.30 1.93 -8.15
C ARG A 7 -9.51 1.00 -8.16
N ASP A 8 -10.53 1.37 -8.92
CA ASP A 8 -11.76 0.59 -9.09
C ASP A 8 -11.52 -0.79 -9.73
N THR A 9 -10.41 -0.93 -10.46
CA THR A 9 -9.98 -2.17 -11.12
C THR A 9 -9.49 -3.25 -10.15
N GLY A 10 -9.45 -3.00 -8.84
CA GLY A 10 -8.83 -3.94 -7.91
C GLY A 10 -7.29 -3.85 -7.90
N GLU A 11 -6.70 -2.84 -8.56
CA GLU A 11 -5.26 -2.55 -8.52
C GLU A 11 -4.93 -1.33 -7.66
N SER A 12 -3.68 -1.23 -7.21
CA SER A 12 -3.17 -0.12 -6.41
C SER A 12 -2.07 0.61 -7.17
N SER A 13 -1.99 1.93 -7.05
CA SER A 13 -0.91 2.73 -7.62
C SER A 13 -0.34 3.71 -6.60
N LEU A 14 0.93 4.08 -6.76
CA LEU A 14 1.54 5.13 -5.95
C LEU A 14 0.89 6.48 -6.19
N THR A 15 0.75 7.25 -5.12
CA THR A 15 0.42 8.68 -5.22
C THR A 15 1.68 9.48 -5.53
N LYS A 16 1.48 10.75 -5.91
CA LYS A 16 2.55 11.76 -5.80
C LYS A 16 3.00 11.90 -4.34
N ASP A 17 4.19 12.46 -4.15
CA ASP A 17 4.64 12.91 -2.85
C ASP A 17 3.85 14.16 -2.45
N PHE A 18 3.23 14.12 -1.26
CA PHE A 18 2.53 15.27 -0.68
C PHE A 18 3.55 16.13 0.08
N VAL A 19 3.69 17.39 -0.33
CA VAL A 19 4.58 18.38 0.30
C VAL A 19 3.80 19.27 1.29
N ARG A 20 4.50 19.95 2.20
CA ARG A 20 4.00 20.55 3.47
C ARG A 20 2.67 21.31 3.45
N ASP A 21 2.25 21.84 2.31
CA ASP A 21 1.02 22.65 2.19
C ASP A 21 -0.11 21.95 1.42
N GLU A 22 0.07 20.69 1.02
CA GLU A 22 -0.96 19.92 0.34
C GLU A 22 -1.93 19.27 1.34
N VAL A 23 -3.21 19.26 0.98
CA VAL A 23 -4.24 18.53 1.73
C VAL A 23 -3.98 17.04 1.60
N ILE A 24 -3.59 16.42 2.72
CA ILE A 24 -3.40 14.97 2.80
C ILE A 24 -4.78 14.31 2.81
N PRO A 25 -5.07 13.37 1.89
CA PRO A 25 -6.35 12.67 1.90
C PRO A 25 -6.47 11.76 3.12
N LEU A 26 -7.69 11.41 3.53
CA LEU A 26 -7.90 10.41 4.57
C LEU A 26 -7.37 9.04 4.11
N TYR A 27 -6.66 8.34 4.99
CA TYR A 27 -6.04 7.05 4.70
C TYR A 27 -6.13 6.09 5.88
N ALA A 28 -6.16 4.79 5.58
CA ALA A 28 -5.96 3.73 6.56
C ALA A 28 -4.47 3.37 6.66
N ILE A 29 -4.01 2.90 7.82
CA ILE A 29 -2.65 2.40 8.01
C ILE A 29 -2.69 0.98 8.59
N LEU A 30 -1.90 0.08 8.03
CA LEU A 30 -1.66 -1.24 8.61
C LEU A 30 -0.26 -1.25 9.24
N SER A 31 -0.21 -1.29 10.58
CA SER A 31 1.03 -1.41 11.35
C SER A 31 1.48 -2.88 11.45
N HIS A 32 2.78 -3.13 11.30
CA HIS A 32 3.35 -4.39 10.79
C HIS A 32 3.78 -5.43 11.84
N THR A 33 3.78 -6.72 11.43
CA THR A 33 4.71 -7.78 11.89
C THR A 33 5.38 -8.41 10.65
N TRP A 34 6.71 -8.44 10.63
CA TRP A 34 7.52 -8.92 9.50
C TRP A 34 7.38 -10.44 9.28
N GLU A 35 7.41 -10.87 8.01
CA GLU A 35 7.60 -12.28 7.64
C GLU A 35 8.80 -12.36 6.69
N ASP A 36 9.83 -13.14 7.05
CA ASP A 36 11.12 -13.11 6.37
C ASP A 36 11.02 -13.52 4.90
N SER A 37 11.68 -12.76 4.02
CA SER A 37 11.92 -13.06 2.59
C SER A 37 10.70 -13.18 1.67
N GLN A 38 9.49 -12.85 2.13
CA GLN A 38 8.28 -12.77 1.29
C GLN A 38 7.61 -11.40 1.28
N GLU A 39 8.27 -10.39 1.85
CA GLU A 39 7.79 -9.02 1.82
C GLU A 39 7.76 -8.47 0.38
N VAL A 40 6.70 -7.73 0.08
CA VAL A 40 6.57 -6.98 -1.17
C VAL A 40 7.32 -5.67 -1.02
N THR A 41 8.36 -5.52 -1.84
CA THR A 41 9.23 -4.34 -1.87
C THR A 41 8.60 -3.21 -2.68
N PHE A 42 9.22 -2.02 -2.65
CA PHE A 42 8.76 -0.90 -3.48
C PHE A 42 8.88 -1.25 -4.97
N ARG A 43 9.98 -1.88 -5.35
CA ARG A 43 10.24 -2.28 -6.73
C ARG A 43 9.24 -3.32 -7.23
N ASP A 44 8.86 -4.27 -6.38
CA ASP A 44 7.85 -5.27 -6.73
C ASP A 44 6.47 -4.67 -7.04
N LEU A 45 6.11 -3.57 -6.38
CA LEU A 45 4.88 -2.84 -6.68
C LEU A 45 5.00 -2.01 -7.96
N MET A 46 6.14 -1.36 -8.18
CA MET A 46 6.40 -0.61 -9.42
C MET A 46 6.38 -1.50 -10.66
N ASP A 47 7.02 -2.65 -10.56
CA ASP A 47 7.17 -3.60 -11.67
C ASP A 47 5.97 -4.57 -11.77
N GLY A 48 5.03 -4.51 -10.81
CA GLY A 48 3.85 -5.36 -10.74
C GLY A 48 4.13 -6.85 -10.42
N THR A 49 5.36 -7.17 -10.02
CA THR A 49 5.85 -8.54 -9.75
C THR A 49 5.53 -9.03 -8.34
N GLY A 50 5.08 -8.14 -7.43
CA GLY A 50 4.83 -8.48 -6.03
C GLY A 50 3.61 -9.34 -5.76
N LYS A 51 2.69 -9.49 -6.73
CA LYS A 51 1.40 -10.18 -6.54
C LYS A 51 1.53 -11.67 -6.19
N SER A 52 2.68 -12.29 -6.47
CA SER A 52 2.96 -13.70 -6.18
C SER A 52 3.60 -13.96 -4.81
N LYS A 53 4.01 -12.90 -4.09
CA LYS A 53 4.64 -13.03 -2.78
C LYS A 53 3.58 -13.17 -1.68
N THR A 54 3.83 -14.00 -0.67
CA THR A 54 2.88 -14.15 0.45
C THR A 54 2.68 -12.85 1.24
N GLY A 55 3.70 -11.97 1.27
CA GLY A 55 3.56 -10.63 1.84
C GLY A 55 2.55 -9.73 1.13
N TYR A 56 2.11 -10.07 -0.09
CA TYR A 56 1.08 -9.31 -0.81
C TYR A 56 -0.31 -9.43 -0.17
N ASP A 57 -0.56 -10.51 0.58
CA ASP A 57 -1.83 -10.67 1.29
C ASP A 57 -2.05 -9.57 2.33
N LYS A 58 -0.97 -9.03 2.92
CA LYS A 58 -1.03 -7.89 3.85
C LYS A 58 -1.54 -6.63 3.14
N ILE A 59 -1.06 -6.37 1.92
CA ILE A 59 -1.51 -5.25 1.07
C ILE A 59 -2.99 -5.43 0.72
N ARG A 60 -3.38 -6.65 0.32
CA ARG A 60 -4.77 -6.97 -0.01
C ARG A 60 -5.70 -6.77 1.19
N PHE A 61 -5.28 -7.22 2.37
CA PHE A 61 -6.06 -7.05 3.60
C PHE A 61 -6.25 -5.56 3.95
N CYS A 62 -5.16 -4.79 3.95
CA CYS A 62 -5.22 -3.34 4.22
C CYS A 62 -6.15 -2.62 3.24
N ARG A 63 -6.04 -2.96 1.95
CA ARG A 63 -6.91 -2.43 0.89
C ARG A 63 -8.39 -2.74 1.15
N GLN A 64 -8.71 -3.99 1.50
CA GLN A 64 -10.08 -4.41 1.78
C GLN A 64 -10.65 -3.72 3.01
N GLN A 65 -9.83 -3.50 4.03
CA GLN A 65 -10.27 -2.77 5.23
C GLN A 65 -10.53 -1.30 4.89
N ALA A 66 -9.62 -0.63 4.17
CA ALA A 66 -9.82 0.73 3.70
C ALA A 66 -11.10 0.88 2.87
N GLU A 67 -11.40 -0.09 2.01
CA GLU A 67 -12.65 -0.13 1.24
C GLU A 67 -13.89 -0.18 2.13
N ARG A 68 -13.91 -1.04 3.15
CA ARG A 68 -15.02 -1.13 4.11
C ARG A 68 -15.22 0.17 4.87
N ASP A 69 -14.13 0.87 5.12
CA ASP A 69 -14.12 2.15 5.84
C ASP A 69 -14.42 3.35 4.91
N GLY A 70 -14.68 3.12 3.62
CA GLY A 70 -14.96 4.18 2.64
C GLY A 70 -13.72 5.01 2.27
N LEU A 71 -12.52 4.49 2.53
CA LEU A 71 -11.25 5.16 2.29
C LEU A 71 -10.66 4.74 0.95
N GLN A 72 -10.28 5.73 0.15
CA GLN A 72 -9.64 5.50 -1.15
C GLN A 72 -8.13 5.23 -1.04
N TYR A 73 -7.52 5.61 0.08
CA TYR A 73 -6.08 5.55 0.28
C TYR A 73 -5.73 4.71 1.50
N PHE A 74 -4.59 4.02 1.40
CA PHE A 74 -4.05 3.25 2.51
C PHE A 74 -2.52 3.23 2.47
N TRP A 75 -1.94 2.98 3.64
CA TRP A 75 -0.51 3.06 3.89
C TRP A 75 0.04 1.69 4.27
N VAL A 76 1.14 1.29 3.64
CA VAL A 76 1.82 0.01 3.90
C VAL A 76 3.31 0.24 4.16
N ASP A 77 3.80 -0.28 5.28
CA ASP A 77 5.18 -0.06 5.75
C ASP A 77 6.22 -0.90 5.01
N THR A 78 5.84 -2.02 4.40
CA THR A 78 6.75 -2.90 3.66
C THR A 78 7.29 -2.26 2.38
N CYS A 79 6.54 -1.33 1.80
CA CYS A 79 6.86 -0.66 0.53
C CYS A 79 7.82 0.53 0.70
N CYS A 80 8.61 0.52 1.77
CA CYS A 80 9.34 1.67 2.28
C CYS A 80 10.85 1.49 2.29
N VAL A 81 11.32 0.26 2.09
CA VAL A 81 12.73 -0.10 2.14
C VAL A 81 13.04 -0.97 0.91
N ASN A 82 13.80 -0.38 -0.02
CA ASN A 82 14.31 -0.88 -1.31
C ASN A 82 13.31 -1.18 -2.44
#